data_AF-A0A5R8PCN9-F1
#
_entry.id   AF-A0A5R8PCN9-F1
#
_cell.length_a   1.000
_cell.length_b   1.000
_cell.length_c   1.000
_cell.angle_alpha   90.00
_cell.angle_beta   90.00
_cell.angle_gamma   90.00
#
_symmetry.space_group_name_H-M   'P 1'
#
loop_
_entity.id
_entity.type
_entity.pdbx_description
1 polymer ?
#
loop_
_entity_poly.entity_id
_entity_poly.type
_entity_poly.pdbx_seq_one_letter_code
_entity_poly.pdbx_strand_id
1 'polypeptide(L)'
;MTGEPLELDYGQAEIGAFLDSARSGELNFDPNAVTEMVGIYDNLLLVLTTARRNLAKVTDAQGFGGFKSAQELQAGFGGKATEGIQVIDQLIAGVLDLQEAYLYSAQKLTEVDQLNQTRIRLAAEGIGA
;
A
#
# COMPACT_ATOMS: atom_id res chain seq x y z
N MET A 1 -12.15 -22.26 -5.39
CA MET A 1 -10.78 -22.16 -4.81
C MET A 1 -10.83 -21.06 -3.77
N THR A 2 -10.86 -21.42 -2.49
CA THR A 2 -10.55 -20.47 -1.41
C THR A 2 -9.04 -20.30 -1.44
N GLY A 3 -8.56 -19.32 -2.21
CA GLY A 3 -7.15 -18.94 -2.15
C GLY A 3 -6.89 -18.35 -0.77
N GLU A 4 -5.90 -18.89 -0.07
CA GLU A 4 -5.36 -18.26 1.13
C GLU A 4 -4.99 -16.81 0.79
N PRO A 5 -5.20 -15.84 1.69
CA PRO A 5 -4.80 -14.46 1.46
C PRO A 5 -3.33 -14.43 1.07
N LEU A 6 -3.01 -13.78 -0.06
CA LEU A 6 -1.65 -13.77 -0.58
C LEU A 6 -0.80 -12.83 0.27
N GLU A 7 0.08 -13.38 1.08
CA GLU A 7 1.02 -12.62 1.91
C GLU A 7 2.30 -12.34 1.13
N LEU A 8 2.64 -11.07 0.97
CA LEU A 8 3.88 -10.63 0.34
C LEU A 8 4.89 -10.28 1.43
N ASP A 9 6.07 -10.88 1.38
CA ASP A 9 7.22 -10.36 2.13
C ASP A 9 7.83 -9.16 1.38
N TYR A 10 7.56 -7.96 1.89
CA TYR A 10 8.14 -6.71 1.41
C TYR A 10 9.13 -6.08 2.40
N GLY A 11 9.65 -6.87 3.35
CA GLY A 11 10.52 -6.37 4.43
C GLY A 11 9.74 -5.76 5.59
N GLN A 12 8.54 -6.28 5.87
CA GLN A 12 7.64 -5.80 6.93
C GLN A 12 8.30 -5.80 8.32
N ALA A 13 9.17 -6.79 8.60
CA ALA A 13 9.90 -6.88 9.86
C ALA A 13 10.96 -5.77 9.98
N GLU A 14 11.71 -5.52 8.91
CA GLU A 14 12.73 -4.47 8.84
C GLU A 14 12.10 -3.07 8.93
N ILE A 15 10.96 -2.86 8.27
CA ILE A 15 10.20 -1.62 8.35
C ILE A 15 9.70 -1.39 9.78
N GLY A 16 9.17 -2.43 10.43
CA GLY A 16 8.76 -2.36 11.84
C GLY A 16 9.91 -1.99 12.77
N ALA A 17 11.06 -2.66 12.63
CA ALA A 17 12.25 -2.35 13.42
C ALA A 17 12.76 -0.92 13.19
N PHE A 18 12.71 -0.44 11.94
CA PHE A 18 13.07 0.93 11.60
C PHE A 18 12.12 1.95 12.25
N LEU A 19 10.81 1.71 12.20
CA LEU A 19 9.81 2.55 12.83
C LEU A 19 9.97 2.62 14.35
N ASP A 20 10.25 1.48 15.00
CA ASP A 20 10.49 1.43 16.45
C ASP A 20 11.75 2.22 16.86
N SER A 21 12.84 2.09 16.09
CA SER A 21 14.08 2.85 16.31
C SER A 21 13.87 4.36 16.09
N ALA A 22 13.06 4.75 15.10
CA ALA A 22 12.73 6.15 14.87
C ALA A 22 11.84 6.72 15.98
N ARG A 23 10.81 5.98 16.43
CA ARG A 23 9.89 6.40 17.50
C ARG A 23 10.57 6.55 18.86
N SER A 24 11.55 5.70 19.16
CA SER A 24 12.34 5.80 20.39
C SER A 24 13.34 6.97 20.37
N GLY A 25 13.56 7.59 19.21
CA GLY A 25 14.53 8.66 19.02
C GLY A 25 15.99 8.18 18.97
N GLU A 26 16.22 6.87 18.90
CA GLU A 26 17.56 6.30 18.71
C GLU A 26 18.14 6.64 17.35
N LEU A 27 17.26 6.77 16.35
CA LEU A 27 17.61 7.11 14.98
C LEU A 27 17.12 8.51 14.63
N ASN A 28 18.06 9.39 14.25
CA ASN A 28 17.78 10.77 13.88
C ASN A 28 18.35 11.08 12.48
N PHE A 29 17.54 11.68 11.63
CA PHE A 29 17.94 12.13 10.30
C PHE A 29 17.77 13.64 10.13
N ASP A 30 18.48 14.19 9.14
CA ASP A 30 18.32 15.59 8.76
C ASP A 30 16.87 15.85 8.28
N PRO A 31 16.18 16.86 8.83
CA PRO A 31 14.78 17.12 8.46
C PRO A 31 14.55 17.49 6.99
N ASN A 32 15.53 18.09 6.31
CA ASN A 32 15.40 18.41 4.89
C ASN A 32 15.55 17.15 4.04
N ALA A 33 16.54 16.30 4.36
CA ALA A 33 16.70 14.99 3.72
C ALA A 33 15.45 14.11 3.89
N VAL A 34 14.83 14.12 5.08
CA VAL A 34 13.55 13.42 5.32
C VAL A 34 12.43 13.99 4.47
N THR A 35 12.36 15.31 4.30
CA THR A 35 11.34 15.93 3.44
C THR A 35 11.46 15.45 1.99
N GLU A 36 12.68 15.36 1.47
CA GLU A 36 12.93 14.83 0.12
C GLU A 36 12.55 13.35 0.01
N MET A 37 12.94 12.53 1.00
CA MET A 37 12.62 11.10 1.03
C MET A 37 11.11 10.85 1.11
N VAL A 38 10.39 11.58 1.96
CA VAL A 38 8.92 11.48 2.06
C VAL A 38 8.28 11.82 0.71
N GLY A 39 8.79 12.81 -0.02
CA GLY A 39 8.31 13.14 -1.36
C GLY A 39 8.51 12.02 -2.38
N ILE A 40 9.56 11.20 -2.26
CA ILE A 40 9.72 10.01 -3.11
C ILE A 40 8.62 8.98 -2.80
N TYR A 41 8.35 8.74 -1.52
CA TYR A 41 7.29 7.82 -1.10
C TYR A 41 5.89 8.33 -1.45
N ASP A 42 5.63 9.63 -1.45
CA ASP A 42 4.37 10.21 -1.91
C ASP A 42 4.10 9.86 -3.39
N ASN A 43 5.14 9.94 -4.23
CA ASN A 43 5.05 9.53 -5.63
C ASN A 43 4.78 8.03 -5.77
N LEU A 44 5.44 7.20 -4.96
CA LEU A 44 5.21 5.75 -4.96
C LEU A 44 3.78 5.42 -4.51
N LEU A 45 3.29 6.06 -3.45
CA LEU A 45 1.92 5.92 -2.96
C LEU A 45 0.90 6.31 -4.04
N LEU A 46 1.14 7.39 -4.79
CA LEU A 46 0.29 7.78 -5.92
C LEU A 46 0.25 6.70 -7.01
N VAL A 47 1.41 6.14 -7.38
CA VAL A 47 1.50 5.07 -8.39
C VAL A 47 0.75 3.83 -7.93
N LEU A 48 0.98 3.38 -6.69
CA LEU A 48 0.34 2.19 -6.13
C LEU A 48 -1.17 2.36 -5.99
N THR A 49 -1.65 3.47 -5.44
CA THR A 49 -3.10 3.74 -5.31
C THR A 49 -3.77 3.82 -6.69
N THR A 50 -3.10 4.36 -7.71
CA THR A 50 -3.60 4.38 -9.09
C THR A 50 -3.69 2.98 -9.68
N ALA A 51 -2.64 2.17 -9.51
CA ALA A 51 -2.61 0.78 -9.98
C ALA A 51 -3.73 -0.04 -9.32
N ARG A 52 -3.90 0.10 -7.99
CA ARG A 52 -4.95 -0.55 -7.22
C ARG A 52 -6.36 -0.19 -7.70
N ARG A 53 -6.63 1.10 -7.95
CA ARG A 53 -7.92 1.55 -8.53
C ARG A 53 -8.15 1.00 -9.93
N ASN A 54 -7.09 0.86 -10.74
CA ASN A 54 -7.22 0.27 -12.08
C ASN A 54 -7.51 -1.23 -12.01
N LEU A 55 -6.88 -1.97 -11.09
CA LEU A 55 -7.22 -3.38 -10.85
C LEU A 55 -8.66 -3.55 -10.38
N ALA A 56 -9.15 -2.68 -9.49
CA ALA A 56 -10.53 -2.70 -9.02
C ALA A 56 -11.57 -2.50 -10.15
N LYS A 57 -11.19 -1.88 -11.27
CA LYS A 57 -12.09 -1.75 -12.44
C LYS A 57 -12.17 -3.04 -13.27
N VAL A 58 -11.17 -3.90 -13.18
CA VAL A 58 -11.09 -5.14 -13.99
C VAL A 58 -11.45 -6.40 -13.20
N THR A 59 -11.73 -6.29 -11.89
CA THR A 59 -12.27 -7.40 -11.09
C THR A 59 -13.63 -7.87 -11.59
N ASP A 60 -14.44 -6.98 -12.17
CA ASP A 60 -15.73 -7.29 -12.80
C ASP A 60 -15.67 -7.06 -14.33
N ALA A 61 -14.55 -7.46 -14.96
CA ALA A 61 -14.39 -7.30 -16.40
C ALA A 61 -15.48 -8.10 -17.16
N GLN A 62 -16.23 -7.42 -18.02
CA GLN A 62 -17.30 -8.00 -18.83
C GLN A 62 -16.83 -8.23 -20.28
N GLY A 63 -17.61 -8.97 -21.06
CA GLY A 63 -17.38 -9.13 -22.51
C GLY A 63 -16.64 -10.40 -22.93
N PHE A 64 -16.46 -11.36 -22.03
CA PHE A 64 -15.85 -12.66 -22.36
C PHE A 64 -16.77 -13.57 -23.18
N GLY A 65 -18.10 -13.37 -23.10
CA GLY A 65 -19.11 -14.15 -23.83
C GLY A 65 -19.85 -15.16 -22.95
N GLY A 66 -20.81 -15.87 -23.55
CA GLY A 66 -21.74 -16.76 -22.81
C GLY A 66 -21.31 -18.24 -22.72
N PHE A 67 -20.21 -18.63 -23.36
CA PHE A 67 -19.70 -20.00 -23.27
C PHE A 67 -19.15 -20.28 -21.87
N LYS A 68 -19.27 -21.53 -21.40
CA LYS A 68 -18.77 -21.94 -20.08
C LYS A 68 -17.29 -21.61 -19.89
N SER A 69 -16.46 -21.90 -20.90
CA SER A 69 -15.01 -21.58 -20.87
C SER A 69 -14.73 -20.08 -20.80
N ALA A 70 -15.56 -19.25 -21.42
CA ALA A 70 -15.46 -17.80 -21.34
C ALA A 70 -15.81 -17.28 -19.93
N GLN A 71 -16.83 -17.85 -19.31
CA GLN A 71 -17.20 -17.52 -17.92
C GLN A 71 -16.11 -17.94 -16.93
N GLU A 72 -15.51 -19.12 -17.13
CA GLU A 72 -14.37 -19.59 -16.33
C GLU A 72 -13.16 -18.66 -16.47
N LEU A 73 -12.87 -18.21 -17.70
CA LEU A 73 -11.79 -17.25 -17.95
C LEU A 73 -12.07 -15.89 -17.28
N GLN A 74 -13.30 -15.37 -17.41
CA GLN A 74 -13.73 -14.13 -16.76
C GLN A 74 -13.53 -14.22 -15.24
N ALA A 75 -13.97 -15.32 -14.62
CA ALA A 75 -13.78 -15.55 -13.19
C ALA A 75 -12.30 -15.63 -12.79
N GLY A 76 -11.47 -16.28 -13.63
CA GLY A 76 -10.02 -16.34 -13.42
C GLY A 76 -9.34 -14.97 -13.47
N PHE A 77 -9.69 -14.14 -14.46
CA PHE A 77 -9.19 -12.76 -14.55
C PHE A 77 -9.62 -11.90 -13.36
N GLY A 78 -10.90 -11.98 -12.97
CA GLY A 78 -11.40 -11.29 -11.79
C GLY A 78 -10.65 -11.70 -10.53
N GLY A 79 -10.44 -13.01 -10.33
CA GLY A 79 -9.65 -13.55 -9.23
C GLY A 79 -8.22 -13.01 -9.21
N LYS A 80 -7.54 -12.96 -10.35
CA LYS A 80 -6.18 -12.39 -10.45
C LYS A 80 -6.13 -10.90 -10.18
N ALA A 81 -7.15 -10.15 -10.59
CA ALA A 81 -7.26 -8.74 -10.22
C ALA A 81 -7.42 -8.57 -8.71
N THR A 82 -8.22 -9.41 -8.05
CA THR A 82 -8.38 -9.41 -6.59
C THR A 82 -7.08 -9.75 -5.87
N GLU A 83 -6.36 -10.79 -6.29
CA GLU A 83 -5.03 -11.12 -5.73
C GLU A 83 -4.05 -9.94 -5.88
N GLY A 84 -4.03 -9.29 -7.06
CA GLY A 84 -3.19 -8.12 -7.29
C GLY A 84 -3.54 -6.93 -6.41
N ILE A 85 -4.83 -6.71 -6.11
CA ILE A 85 -5.28 -5.67 -5.17
C ILE A 85 -4.72 -5.96 -3.77
N GLN A 86 -4.80 -7.21 -3.29
CA GLN A 86 -4.29 -7.58 -1.97
C GLN A 86 -2.79 -7.31 -1.81
N VAL A 87 -2.01 -7.60 -2.86
CA VAL A 87 -0.56 -7.31 -2.88
C VAL A 87 -0.30 -5.82 -2.84
N ILE A 88 -1.01 -5.03 -3.65
CA ILE A 88 -0.79 -3.59 -3.69
C ILE A 88 -1.23 -2.93 -2.38
N ASP A 89 -2.31 -3.41 -1.77
CA ASP A 89 -2.77 -2.90 -0.47
C ASP A 89 -1.69 -3.14 0.63
N GLN A 90 -1.01 -4.30 0.64
CA GLN A 90 0.14 -4.56 1.52
C GLN A 90 1.33 -3.62 1.24
N LEU A 91 1.66 -3.38 -0.03
CA LEU A 91 2.73 -2.44 -0.39
C LEU A 91 2.40 -1.00 0.01
N ILE A 92 1.14 -0.58 -0.11
CA ILE A 92 0.67 0.73 0.35
C ILE A 92 0.88 0.86 1.86
N ALA A 93 0.52 -0.17 2.64
CA ALA A 93 0.76 -0.17 4.08
C ALA A 93 2.25 -0.01 4.41
N GLY A 94 3.13 -0.79 3.77
CA GLY A 94 4.57 -0.70 3.96
C GLY A 94 5.16 0.67 3.59
N VAL A 95 4.67 1.30 2.51
CA VAL A 95 5.10 2.66 2.13
C VAL A 95 4.72 3.68 3.20
N LEU A 96 3.50 3.58 3.75
CA LEU A 96 3.05 4.49 4.81
C LEU A 96 3.87 4.29 6.09
N ASP A 97 4.18 3.04 6.45
CA ASP A 97 5.02 2.73 7.61
C ASP A 97 6.45 3.29 7.45
N LEU A 98 7.03 3.19 6.25
CA LEU A 98 8.32 3.80 5.93
C LEU A 98 8.28 5.33 6.04
N GLN A 99 7.25 5.98 5.47
CA GLN A 99 7.08 7.43 5.59
C GLN A 99 7.00 7.85 7.06
N GLU A 100 6.24 7.11 7.86
CA GLU A 100 6.08 7.38 9.28
C GLU A 100 7.41 7.27 10.03
N ALA A 101 8.19 6.22 9.76
CA ALA A 101 9.52 6.04 10.37
C ALA A 101 10.46 7.20 10.02
N TYR A 102 10.51 7.62 8.76
CA TYR A 102 11.29 8.79 8.36
C TYR A 102 10.83 10.07 9.06
N LEU A 103 9.53 10.31 9.16
CA LEU A 103 9.00 11.50 9.84
C LEU A 103 9.31 11.51 11.34
N TYR A 104 9.20 10.37 12.03
CA TYR A 104 9.63 10.26 13.43
C TYR A 104 11.12 10.52 13.60
N SER A 105 11.95 9.99 12.69
CA SER A 105 13.41 10.20 12.74
C SER A 105 13.84 11.66 12.58
N ALA A 106 12.98 12.53 12.03
CA ALA A 106 13.20 13.97 11.91
C ALA A 106 12.33 14.80 12.88
N GLN A 107 11.63 14.15 13.81
CA GLN A 107 10.73 14.79 14.78
C GLN A 107 9.62 15.63 14.12
N LYS A 108 9.20 15.26 12.91
CA LYS A 108 8.16 15.93 12.11
C LYS A 108 6.76 15.45 12.49
N LEU A 109 6.36 15.71 13.74
CA LEU A 109 5.13 15.15 14.31
C LEU A 109 3.85 15.66 13.64
N THR A 110 3.84 16.92 13.17
CA THR A 110 2.69 17.47 12.43
C THR A 110 2.46 16.70 11.13
N GLU A 111 3.53 16.34 10.42
CA GLU A 111 3.46 15.56 9.20
C GLU A 111 3.08 14.09 9.48
N VAL A 112 3.48 13.52 10.63
CA VAL A 112 2.98 12.21 11.09
C VAL A 112 1.45 12.24 11.25
N ASP A 113 0.90 13.30 11.84
CA ASP A 113 -0.56 13.44 11.98
C ASP A 113 -1.26 13.53 10.60
N GLN A 114 -0.66 14.24 9.64
CA GLN A 114 -1.16 14.30 8.26
C GLN A 114 -1.10 12.95 7.55
N LEU A 115 -0.03 12.18 7.78
CA LEU A 115 0.11 10.82 7.26
C LEU A 115 -0.96 9.89 7.85
N ASN A 116 -1.25 10.01 9.15
CA ASN A 116 -2.32 9.25 9.80
C ASN A 116 -3.71 9.59 9.26
N GLN A 117 -3.98 10.87 8.95
CA GLN A 117 -5.21 11.25 8.24
C GLN A 117 -5.28 10.63 6.84
N THR A 118 -4.14 10.53 6.14
CA THR A 118 -4.07 9.84 4.85
C THR A 118 -4.37 8.36 4.98
N ARG A 119 -3.81 7.67 5.97
CA ARG A 119 -4.14 6.26 6.29
C ARG A 119 -5.64 6.07 6.49
N ILE A 120 -6.27 6.91 7.33
CA ILE A 120 -7.72 6.84 7.61
C ILE A 120 -8.55 7.02 6.33
N ARG A 121 -8.19 8.00 5.49
CA ARG A 121 -8.87 8.23 4.20
C ARG A 121 -8.75 7.02 3.28
N LEU A 122 -7.54 6.46 3.15
CA LEU A 122 -7.31 5.28 2.31
C LEU A 122 -8.10 4.07 2.82
N ALA A 123 -8.09 3.82 4.13
CA ALA A 123 -8.87 2.75 4.74
C ALA A 123 -10.39 2.93 4.50
N ALA A 124 -10.90 4.18 4.55
CA ALA A 124 -12.29 4.48 4.22
C ALA A 124 -12.63 4.24 2.73
N GLU A 125 -11.65 4.39 1.83
CA GLU A 125 -11.74 3.98 0.42
C GLU A 125 -11.54 2.46 0.21
N GLY A 126 -11.28 1.71 1.30
CA GLY A 126 -10.95 0.30 1.29
C GLY A 126 -9.58 -0.01 0.67
N ILE A 127 -8.65 0.95 0.70
CA ILE A 127 -7.27 0.84 0.17
C ILE A 127 -6.29 0.71 1.34
N GLY A 128 -5.32 -0.20 1.21
CA GLY A 128 -4.27 -0.39 2.22
C GLY A 128 -4.78 -0.88 3.58
N ALA A 129 -5.91 -1.58 3.59
CA ALA A 129 -6.52 -2.23 4.76
C ALA A 129 -6.21 -3.73 4.80
#